data_AF-A0A3M6GRV4-F1
#
_entry.id   AF-A0A3M6GRV4-F1
#
_cell.length_a   1.000
_cell.length_b   1.000
_cell.length_c   1.000
_cell.angle_alpha   90.00
_cell.angle_beta   90.00
_cell.angle_gamma   90.00
#
_symmetry.space_group_name_H-M   'P 1'
#
loop_
_entity.id
_entity.type
_entity.pdbx_description
1 polymer ?
#
loop_
_entity_poly.entity_id
_entity_poly.type
_entity_poly.pdbx_seq_one_letter_code
_entity_poly.pdbx_strand_id
1 'polypeptide(L)'
;MAAADAIDAKGYLRITEQSMDSLADELFQLLSTPLDVEGKKRRYRFPRAKANHLAVTWSAVSRAGGSLRALISGDVNEARAWWVANACGMGPKQASMFLRNIGITYDLAILDRHVLNYMSAQGIYSDEQVSISGLNQYGKYEDRLRDHAKEMNCPVGLLDWAIWIVMRVANHKQEAVFV
;
A
#
# COMPACT_ATOMS: atom_id res chain seq x y z
N MET A 1 -17.71 -7.59 -7.61
CA MET A 1 -17.48 -6.61 -6.55
C MET A 1 -16.31 -6.97 -5.64
N ALA A 2 -15.18 -6.30 -5.83
CA ALA A 2 -14.02 -6.44 -4.94
C ALA A 2 -14.37 -6.00 -3.52
N ALA A 3 -13.52 -6.32 -2.54
CA ALA A 3 -13.76 -5.94 -1.14
C ALA A 3 -13.96 -4.43 -0.95
N ALA A 4 -13.17 -3.61 -1.64
CA ALA A 4 -13.29 -2.16 -1.59
C ALA A 4 -14.67 -1.68 -2.07
N ASP A 5 -15.12 -2.17 -3.23
CA ASP A 5 -16.43 -1.85 -3.79
C ASP A 5 -17.58 -2.29 -2.86
N ALA A 6 -17.45 -3.47 -2.22
CA ALA A 6 -18.46 -3.99 -1.32
C ALA A 6 -18.57 -3.15 -0.04
N ILE A 7 -17.45 -2.63 0.46
CA ILE A 7 -17.41 -1.69 1.59
C ILE A 7 -18.03 -0.35 1.18
N ASP A 8 -17.68 0.17 0.00
CA ASP A 8 -18.19 1.45 -0.48
C ASP A 8 -19.71 1.41 -0.74
N ALA A 9 -20.22 0.31 -1.30
CA ALA A 9 -21.65 0.09 -1.52
C ALA A 9 -22.48 0.11 -0.22
N LYS A 10 -21.86 -0.23 0.92
CA LYS A 10 -22.48 -0.13 2.25
C LYS A 10 -22.35 1.25 2.86
N GLY A 11 -21.44 2.09 2.37
CA GLY A 11 -21.20 3.43 2.87
C GLY A 11 -20.54 3.47 4.26
N TYR A 12 -20.04 2.33 4.77
CA TYR A 12 -19.55 2.22 6.15
C TYR A 12 -18.50 3.28 6.50
N LEU A 13 -17.59 3.62 5.59
CA LEU A 13 -16.54 4.61 5.86
C LEU A 13 -17.01 6.08 5.80
N ARG A 14 -18.24 6.33 5.31
CA ARG A 14 -18.81 7.68 5.15
C ARG A 14 -19.68 8.12 6.33
N ILE A 15 -20.05 7.19 7.22
CA ILE A 15 -20.83 7.48 8.42
C ILE A 15 -19.91 8.17 9.43
N THR A 16 -20.20 9.44 9.76
CA THR A 16 -19.37 10.25 10.66
C THR A 16 -19.66 10.00 12.14
N GLU A 17 -20.89 9.60 12.46
CA GLU A 17 -21.33 9.31 13.83
C GLU A 17 -21.37 7.80 14.06
N GLN A 18 -20.19 7.18 14.19
CA GLN A 18 -20.07 5.76 14.55
C GLN A 18 -18.85 5.52 15.42
N SER A 19 -18.90 4.45 16.22
CA SER A 19 -17.75 4.00 17.00
C SER A 19 -16.79 3.16 16.16
N MET A 20 -15.51 3.20 16.50
CA MET A 20 -14.48 2.36 15.90
C MET A 20 -14.83 0.86 16.01
N ASP A 21 -15.37 0.43 17.15
CA ASP A 21 -15.72 -0.97 17.41
C ASP A 21 -16.90 -1.43 16.55
N SER A 22 -17.94 -0.59 16.43
CA SER A 22 -19.09 -0.87 15.56
C SER A 22 -18.66 -1.02 14.11
N LEU A 23 -17.82 -0.10 13.62
CA LEU A 23 -17.28 -0.16 12.27
C LEU A 23 -16.44 -1.42 12.05
N ALA A 24 -15.60 -1.80 13.02
CA ALA A 24 -14.79 -3.01 12.93
C ALA A 24 -15.66 -4.27 12.81
N ASP A 25 -16.74 -4.36 13.59
CA ASP A 25 -17.68 -5.49 13.52
C ASP A 25 -18.43 -5.55 12.19
N GLU A 26 -18.94 -4.43 11.69
CA GLU A 26 -19.62 -4.35 10.39
C GLU A 26 -18.71 -4.75 9.23
N LEU A 27 -17.48 -4.23 9.21
CA LEU A 27 -16.46 -4.61 8.24
C LEU A 27 -16.10 -6.09 8.35
N PHE A 28 -15.98 -6.62 9.56
CA PHE A 28 -15.67 -8.04 9.76
C PHE A 28 -16.78 -8.94 9.23
N GLN A 29 -18.05 -8.61 9.50
CA GLN A 29 -19.19 -9.37 8.98
C GLN A 29 -19.18 -9.36 7.45
N LEU A 30 -19.01 -8.19 6.82
CA LEU A 30 -18.94 -8.06 5.37
C LEU A 30 -17.80 -8.91 4.78
N LEU A 31 -16.56 -8.74 5.29
CA LEU A 31 -15.37 -9.43 4.78
C LEU A 31 -15.37 -10.95 5.08
N SER A 32 -16.17 -11.41 6.03
CA SER A 32 -16.33 -12.84 6.34
C SER A 32 -17.23 -13.56 5.34
N THR A 33 -18.07 -12.83 4.60
CA THR A 33 -18.91 -13.39 3.54
C THR A 33 -18.13 -13.55 2.22
N PRO A 34 -18.44 -14.57 1.40
CA PRO A 34 -17.84 -14.69 0.08
C PRO A 34 -18.21 -13.50 -0.82
N LEU A 35 -17.18 -12.77 -1.26
CA LEU A 35 -17.30 -11.64 -2.16
C LEU A 35 -17.32 -12.13 -3.60
N ASP A 36 -18.04 -11.43 -4.47
CA ASP A 36 -18.07 -11.74 -5.88
C ASP A 36 -16.90 -11.03 -6.57
N VAL A 37 -15.90 -11.72 -7.09
CA VAL A 37 -14.80 -11.09 -7.84
C VAL A 37 -14.81 -11.66 -9.24
N GLU A 38 -15.14 -10.83 -10.22
CA GLU A 38 -15.25 -11.21 -11.64
C GLU A 38 -16.16 -12.44 -11.86
N GLY A 39 -17.32 -12.46 -11.20
CA GLY A 39 -18.30 -13.55 -11.30
C GLY A 39 -17.95 -14.81 -10.50
N LYS A 40 -16.86 -14.79 -9.73
CA LYS A 40 -16.43 -15.92 -8.88
C LYS A 40 -16.53 -15.55 -7.41
N LYS A 41 -17.14 -16.42 -6.61
CA LYS A 41 -17.18 -16.24 -5.15
C LYS A 41 -15.81 -16.53 -4.54
N ARG A 42 -15.25 -15.53 -3.86
CA ARG A 42 -13.93 -15.61 -3.21
C ARG A 42 -14.06 -15.21 -1.74
N ARG A 43 -13.43 -15.97 -0.85
CA ARG A 43 -13.31 -15.60 0.57
C ARG A 43 -12.18 -14.59 0.75
N TYR A 44 -12.44 -13.52 1.48
CA TYR A 44 -11.40 -12.54 1.81
C TYR A 44 -10.45 -13.14 2.86
N ARG A 45 -9.14 -12.94 2.68
CA ARG A 45 -8.13 -13.45 3.63
C ARG A 45 -7.96 -12.48 4.79
N PHE A 46 -7.80 -13.04 5.99
CA PHE A 46 -7.60 -12.29 7.23
C PHE A 46 -8.70 -11.23 7.52
N PRO A 47 -9.99 -11.57 7.40
CA PRO A 47 -11.09 -10.60 7.46
C PRO A 47 -11.10 -9.81 8.77
N ARG A 48 -10.89 -10.49 9.91
CA ARG A 48 -10.87 -9.84 11.24
C ARG A 48 -9.74 -8.83 11.38
N ALA A 49 -8.52 -9.22 11.03
CA ALA A 49 -7.38 -8.31 11.09
C ALA A 49 -7.59 -7.10 10.18
N LYS A 50 -8.05 -7.31 8.94
CA LYS A 50 -8.26 -6.22 7.98
C LYS A 50 -9.42 -5.30 8.34
N ALA A 51 -10.49 -5.81 8.92
CA ALA A 51 -11.57 -5.02 9.47
C ALA A 51 -11.07 -4.08 10.59
N ASN A 52 -10.35 -4.65 11.56
CA ASN A 52 -9.76 -3.87 12.65
C ASN A 52 -8.79 -2.81 12.15
N HIS A 53 -7.90 -3.16 11.20
CA HIS A 53 -6.94 -2.21 10.66
C HIS A 53 -7.64 -1.02 9.99
N LEU A 54 -8.68 -1.29 9.21
CA LEU A 54 -9.42 -0.25 8.50
C LEU A 54 -10.21 0.63 9.47
N ALA A 55 -10.86 0.06 10.49
CA ALA A 55 -11.58 0.81 11.51
C ALA A 55 -10.66 1.71 12.36
N VAL A 56 -9.50 1.20 12.79
CA VAL A 56 -8.48 1.97 13.50
C VAL A 56 -7.98 3.13 12.63
N THR A 57 -7.67 2.85 11.36
CA THR A 57 -7.19 3.87 10.41
C THR A 57 -8.27 4.92 10.15
N TRP A 58 -9.52 4.52 9.99
CA TRP A 58 -10.66 5.43 9.85
C TRP A 58 -10.79 6.35 11.06
N SER A 59 -10.72 5.81 12.27
CA SER A 59 -10.76 6.60 13.51
C SER A 59 -9.58 7.58 13.62
N ALA A 60 -8.38 7.18 13.21
CA ALA A 60 -7.21 8.06 13.17
C ALA A 60 -7.39 9.22 12.17
N VAL A 61 -7.91 8.93 10.97
CA VAL A 61 -8.24 9.95 9.96
C VAL A 61 -9.29 10.92 10.51
N SER A 62 -10.38 10.43 11.09
CA SER A 62 -11.44 11.27 11.66
C SER A 62 -10.95 12.16 12.81
N ARG A 63 -10.04 11.66 13.66
CA ARG A 63 -9.48 12.43 14.79
C ARG A 63 -8.44 13.46 14.39
N ALA A 64 -7.81 13.32 13.22
CA ALA A 64 -6.83 14.30 12.74
C ALA A 64 -7.45 15.66 12.36
N GLY A 65 -8.75 15.86 12.59
CA GLY A 65 -9.39 17.17 12.54
C GLY A 65 -9.65 17.70 11.13
N GLY A 66 -9.53 16.86 10.10
CA GLY A 66 -9.69 17.24 8.71
C GLY A 66 -10.29 16.12 7.84
N SER A 67 -10.49 16.42 6.56
CA SER A 67 -10.85 15.40 5.58
C SER A 67 -9.62 14.57 5.18
N LEU A 68 -9.84 13.37 4.62
CA LEU A 68 -8.77 12.59 3.98
C LEU A 68 -7.93 13.44 3.01
N ARG A 69 -8.57 14.41 2.34
CA ARG A 69 -7.92 15.35 1.42
C ARG A 69 -6.90 16.25 2.11
N ALA A 70 -7.20 16.72 3.32
CA ALA A 70 -6.29 17.58 4.09
C ALA A 70 -5.03 16.81 4.52
N LEU A 71 -5.17 15.53 4.85
CA LEU A 71 -4.05 14.66 5.26
C LEU A 71 -3.06 14.36 4.12
N ILE A 72 -3.53 14.40 2.86
CA ILE A 72 -2.73 14.06 1.68
C ILE A 72 -2.26 15.29 0.89
N SER A 73 -2.72 16.50 1.24
CA SER A 73 -2.40 17.73 0.49
C SER A 73 -1.12 18.44 0.93
N GLY A 74 -0.44 17.95 1.98
CA GLY A 74 0.80 18.51 2.50
C GLY A 74 2.06 17.99 1.79
N ASP A 75 3.21 18.13 2.47
CA ASP A 75 4.45 17.50 2.01
C ASP A 75 4.28 15.98 1.90
N VAL A 76 4.82 15.39 0.84
CA VAL A 76 4.61 13.97 0.51
C VAL A 76 5.32 13.04 1.51
N ASN A 77 6.44 13.48 2.09
CA ASN A 77 7.16 12.70 3.10
C ASN A 77 6.44 12.77 4.44
N GLU A 78 5.92 13.93 4.82
CA GLU A 78 5.07 14.11 6.00
C GLU A 78 3.79 13.28 5.89
N ALA A 79 3.10 13.35 4.75
CA ALA A 79 1.91 12.55 4.47
C ALA A 79 2.23 11.05 4.60
N ARG A 80 3.33 10.59 3.97
CA ARG A 80 3.79 9.20 4.10
C ARG A 80 4.07 8.83 5.56
N ALA A 81 4.80 9.67 6.30
CA ALA A 81 5.13 9.42 7.69
C ALA A 81 3.87 9.33 8.56
N TRP A 82 2.87 10.18 8.29
CA TRP A 82 1.58 10.12 8.96
C TRP A 82 0.87 8.79 8.73
N TRP A 83 0.80 8.31 7.47
CA TRP A 83 0.21 7.01 7.15
C TRP A 83 0.94 5.86 7.83
N VAL A 84 2.27 5.87 7.84
CA VAL A 84 3.07 4.83 8.52
C VAL A 84 2.84 4.83 10.03
N ALA A 85 2.67 5.99 10.65
CA ALA A 85 2.48 6.10 12.09
C ALA A 85 1.03 5.79 12.54
N ASN A 86 0.04 6.08 11.69
CA ASN A 86 -1.37 6.09 12.10
C ASN A 86 -2.24 5.01 11.44
N ALA A 87 -1.82 4.45 10.29
CA ALA A 87 -2.59 3.42 9.60
C ALA A 87 -2.07 2.01 9.90
N CYS A 88 -2.90 1.22 10.58
CA CYS A 88 -2.50 -0.08 11.06
C CYS A 88 -2.16 -1.06 9.91
N GLY A 89 -0.97 -1.65 9.97
CA GLY A 89 -0.47 -2.56 8.94
C GLY A 89 0.02 -1.87 7.66
N MET A 90 0.18 -0.54 7.65
CA MET A 90 0.84 0.20 6.58
C MET A 90 2.28 0.52 6.96
N GLY A 91 3.24 -0.14 6.29
CA GLY A 91 4.64 0.26 6.32
C GLY A 91 4.97 1.30 5.23
N PRO A 92 6.23 1.77 5.15
CA PRO A 92 6.67 2.78 4.16
C PRO A 92 6.27 2.44 2.72
N LYS A 93 6.39 1.17 2.32
CA LYS A 93 5.96 0.69 1.01
C LYS A 93 4.47 0.92 0.76
N GLN A 94 3.62 0.52 1.70
CA GLN A 94 2.16 0.59 1.53
C GLN A 94 1.69 2.04 1.52
N ALA A 95 2.30 2.90 2.35
CA ALA A 95 2.02 4.34 2.35
C ALA A 95 2.46 5.01 1.03
N SER A 96 3.65 4.70 0.54
CA SER A 96 4.14 5.21 -0.76
C SER A 96 3.25 4.73 -1.92
N MET A 97 2.86 3.46 -1.92
CA MET A 97 1.96 2.88 -2.91
C MET A 97 0.56 3.51 -2.87
N PHE A 98 0.03 3.77 -1.67
CA PHE A 98 -1.23 4.48 -1.52
C PHE A 98 -1.16 5.86 -2.18
N LEU A 99 -0.21 6.71 -1.77
CA LEU A 99 -0.04 8.07 -2.29
C LEU A 99 0.16 8.10 -3.82
N ARG A 100 0.90 7.13 -4.37
CA ARG A 100 1.07 6.99 -5.83
C ARG A 100 -0.22 6.58 -6.52
N ASN A 101 -0.95 5.59 -5.98
CA ASN A 101 -2.18 5.08 -6.59
C ASN A 101 -3.30 6.12 -6.64
N ILE A 102 -3.35 7.04 -5.66
CA ILE A 102 -4.33 8.13 -5.65
C ILE A 102 -3.84 9.40 -6.37
N GLY A 103 -2.68 9.35 -7.02
CA GLY A 103 -2.16 10.43 -7.86
C GLY A 103 -1.60 11.64 -7.10
N ILE A 104 -1.26 11.48 -5.82
CA ILE A 104 -0.71 12.58 -5.01
C ILE A 104 0.77 12.84 -5.32
N THR A 105 1.55 11.79 -5.61
CA THR A 105 2.97 11.93 -5.97
C THR A 105 3.48 10.73 -6.75
N TYR A 106 4.53 10.95 -7.54
CA TYR A 106 5.31 9.91 -8.20
C TYR A 106 6.79 9.94 -7.77
N ASP A 107 7.13 10.66 -6.70
CA ASP A 107 8.50 10.87 -6.23
C ASP A 107 8.91 9.90 -5.10
N LEU A 108 7.97 9.07 -4.67
CA LEU A 108 8.16 8.04 -3.65
C LEU A 108 8.35 6.68 -4.30
N ALA A 109 9.39 5.95 -3.89
CA ALA A 109 9.65 4.60 -4.37
C ALA A 109 8.71 3.61 -3.68
N ILE A 110 8.37 2.52 -4.36
CA ILE A 110 7.60 1.40 -3.83
C ILE A 110 8.51 0.18 -3.81
N LEU A 111 9.30 0.02 -2.75
CA LEU A 111 10.29 -1.06 -2.64
C LEU A 111 9.59 -2.37 -2.24
N ASP A 112 9.01 -3.05 -3.24
CA ASP A 112 8.49 -4.40 -3.12
C ASP A 112 9.52 -5.45 -3.58
N ARG A 113 9.15 -6.74 -3.55
CA ARG A 113 10.07 -7.80 -3.98
C ARG A 113 10.50 -7.67 -5.45
N HIS A 114 9.61 -7.25 -6.34
CA HIS A 114 9.93 -7.10 -7.75
C HIS A 114 10.91 -5.94 -7.96
N VAL A 115 10.70 -4.82 -7.27
CA VAL A 115 11.60 -3.67 -7.30
C VAL A 115 12.96 -3.99 -6.68
N LEU A 116 13.00 -4.71 -5.56
CA LEU A 116 14.26 -5.14 -4.96
C LEU A 116 15.03 -6.12 -5.84
N ASN A 117 14.34 -7.08 -6.48
CA ASN A 117 14.95 -7.98 -7.44
C ASN A 117 15.53 -7.23 -8.65
N TYR A 118 14.83 -6.20 -9.13
CA TYR A 118 15.34 -5.33 -10.18
C TYR A 118 16.58 -4.56 -9.72
N MET A 119 16.52 -3.91 -8.56
CA MET A 119 17.65 -3.18 -8.00
C MET A 119 18.88 -4.09 -7.81
N SER A 120 18.68 -5.34 -7.39
CA SER A 120 19.74 -6.34 -7.30
C SER A 120 20.31 -6.69 -8.68
N ALA A 121 19.46 -6.95 -9.66
CA ALA A 121 19.88 -7.25 -11.03
C ALA A 121 20.62 -6.08 -11.72
N GLN A 122 20.35 -4.84 -11.30
CA GLN A 122 21.05 -3.64 -11.78
C GLN A 122 22.30 -3.28 -10.95
N GLY A 123 22.61 -4.03 -9.88
CA GLY A 123 23.74 -3.73 -8.99
C GLY A 123 23.54 -2.50 -8.09
N ILE A 124 22.31 -1.99 -7.96
CA ILE A 124 21.94 -0.85 -7.10
C ILE A 124 21.87 -1.29 -5.62
N TYR A 125 21.56 -2.56 -5.41
CA TYR A 125 21.30 -3.19 -4.12
C TYR A 125 22.01 -4.55 -4.01
N SER A 126 22.61 -4.83 -2.86
CA SER A 126 23.05 -6.18 -2.48
C SER A 126 22.16 -6.70 -1.35
N ASP A 127 21.72 -7.95 -1.47
CA ASP A 127 20.72 -8.62 -0.61
C ASP A 127 21.26 -8.98 0.80
N GLU A 128 22.37 -8.36 1.22
CA GLU A 128 23.08 -8.67 2.47
C GLU A 128 22.35 -8.16 3.73
N GLN A 129 21.21 -7.48 3.60
CA GLN A 129 20.44 -6.96 4.73
C GLN A 129 19.12 -7.69 4.95
N VAL A 130 18.92 -8.16 6.19
CA VAL A 130 17.84 -9.05 6.63
C VAL A 130 16.44 -8.42 6.59
N SER A 131 16.30 -7.08 6.53
CA SER A 131 14.99 -6.41 6.45
C SER A 131 15.09 -4.91 6.13
N ILE A 132 14.37 -4.45 5.10
CA ILE A 132 14.14 -3.02 4.80
C ILE A 132 12.92 -2.52 5.60
N SER A 133 12.99 -2.65 6.92
CA SER A 133 11.93 -2.21 7.83
C SER A 133 12.20 -0.81 8.39
N GLY A 134 11.17 0.04 8.39
CA GLY A 134 11.23 1.40 8.95
C GLY A 134 11.64 2.47 7.95
N LEU A 135 11.20 3.72 8.19
CA LEU A 135 11.37 4.83 7.25
C LEU A 135 12.84 5.15 6.94
N ASN A 136 13.75 5.03 7.91
CA ASN A 136 15.17 5.38 7.72
C ASN A 136 15.86 4.41 6.74
N GLN A 137 15.80 3.09 6.99
CA GLN A 137 16.40 2.11 6.09
C GLN A 137 15.70 2.09 4.73
N TYR A 138 14.38 2.24 4.71
CA TYR A 138 13.63 2.37 3.47
C TYR A 138 14.06 3.58 2.65
N GLY A 139 14.26 4.73 3.29
CA GLY A 139 14.71 5.97 2.66
C GLY A 139 16.04 5.83 1.94
N LYS A 140 17.02 5.15 2.54
CA LYS A 140 18.34 4.92 1.91
C LYS A 140 18.25 4.18 0.59
N TYR A 141 17.40 3.16 0.50
CA TYR A 141 17.22 2.39 -0.73
C TYR A 141 16.29 3.10 -1.72
N GLU A 142 15.32 3.87 -1.22
CA GLU A 142 14.49 4.75 -2.04
C GLU A 142 15.34 5.79 -2.75
N ASP A 143 16.28 6.44 -2.06
CA ASP A 143 17.15 7.47 -2.64
C ASP A 143 17.99 6.88 -3.79
N ARG A 144 18.57 5.69 -3.60
CA ARG A 144 19.32 4.99 -4.66
C ARG A 144 18.46 4.71 -5.89
N LEU A 145 17.23 4.21 -5.69
CA LEU A 145 16.33 3.95 -6.80
C LEU A 145 15.85 5.26 -7.45
N ARG A 146 15.65 6.32 -6.67
CA ARG A 146 15.27 7.63 -7.18
C ARG A 146 16.38 8.23 -8.04
N ASP A 147 17.64 8.09 -7.63
CA ASP A 147 18.78 8.56 -8.42
C ASP A 147 18.91 7.78 -9.73
N HIS A 148 18.76 6.46 -9.69
CA HIS A 148 18.67 5.63 -10.90
C HIS A 148 17.50 6.04 -11.81
N ALA A 149 16.34 6.36 -11.25
CA ALA A 149 15.19 6.83 -12.03
C ALA A 149 15.43 8.21 -12.67
N LYS A 150 16.14 9.10 -11.97
CA LYS A 150 16.56 10.42 -12.51
C LYS A 150 17.52 10.25 -13.70
N GLU A 151 18.46 9.31 -13.64
CA GLU A 151 19.35 9.01 -14.77
C GLU A 151 18.57 8.55 -16.02
N MET A 152 17.42 7.90 -15.82
CA MET A 152 16.48 7.52 -16.87
C MET A 152 15.47 8.62 -17.23
N ASN A 153 15.59 9.82 -16.64
CA ASN A 153 14.67 10.94 -16.79
C ASN A 153 13.19 10.55 -16.54
N CYS A 154 12.94 9.75 -15.51
CA CYS A 154 11.62 9.22 -15.16
C CYS A 154 11.34 9.36 -13.66
N PRO A 155 10.13 9.77 -13.24
CA PRO A 155 9.72 9.69 -11.84
C PRO A 155 9.77 8.24 -11.32
N VAL A 156 10.31 8.04 -10.12
CA VAL A 156 10.49 6.70 -9.54
C VAL A 156 9.18 5.92 -9.37
N GLY A 157 8.08 6.62 -9.09
CA GLY A 157 6.74 6.03 -8.97
C GLY A 157 6.14 5.58 -10.31
N LEU A 158 6.62 6.12 -11.44
CA LEU A 158 6.28 5.62 -12.79
C LEU A 158 7.19 4.46 -13.19
N LEU A 159 8.48 4.55 -12.85
CA LEU A 159 9.44 3.47 -13.05
C LEU A 159 9.00 2.19 -12.33
N ASP A 160 8.39 2.30 -11.14
CA ASP A 160 7.79 1.19 -10.40
C ASP A 160 6.86 0.31 -11.26
N TRP A 161 5.97 0.92 -12.07
CA TRP A 161 5.09 0.16 -12.95
C TRP A 161 5.85 -0.63 -14.00
N ALA A 162 6.85 -0.02 -14.63
CA ALA A 162 7.67 -0.67 -15.64
C ALA A 162 8.45 -1.85 -15.02
N ILE A 163 9.08 -1.62 -13.86
CA ILE A 163 9.80 -2.65 -13.11
C ILE A 163 8.84 -3.79 -12.77
N TRP A 164 7.68 -3.50 -12.20
CA TRP A 164 6.73 -4.52 -11.78
C TRP A 164 6.27 -5.40 -12.96
N ILE A 165 5.92 -4.80 -14.10
CA ILE A 165 5.52 -5.54 -15.30
C ILE A 165 6.67 -6.44 -15.78
N VAL A 166 7.86 -5.88 -15.95
CA VAL A 166 9.04 -6.61 -16.47
C VAL A 166 9.43 -7.74 -15.53
N MET A 167 9.54 -7.45 -14.24
CA MET A 167 10.01 -8.42 -13.25
C MET A 167 8.99 -9.51 -12.96
N ARG A 168 7.68 -9.25 -13.06
CA ARG A 168 6.68 -10.32 -13.01
C ARG A 168 6.84 -11.29 -14.18
N VAL A 169 7.08 -10.77 -15.38
CA VAL A 169 7.30 -11.61 -16.57
C VAL A 169 8.60 -12.39 -16.47
N ALA A 170 9.70 -11.74 -16.06
CA ALA A 170 11.00 -12.39 -15.89
C ALA A 170 10.96 -13.51 -14.83
N ASN A 171 10.22 -13.31 -13.74
CA ASN A 171 10.15 -14.25 -12.63
C ASN A 171 9.05 -15.33 -12.80
N HIS A 172 8.28 -15.34 -13.89
CA HIS A 172 7.24 -16.36 -14.13
C HIS A 172 7.77 -17.80 -14.10
N LYS A 173 9.07 -18.01 -14.39
CA LYS A 173 9.71 -19.33 -14.28
C LYS A 173 10.00 -19.79 -12.85
N GLN A 174 10.03 -18.87 -11.88
CA GLN A 174 10.32 -19.18 -10.47
C GLN A 174 9.03 -19.40 -9.64
N GLU A 175 7.93 -18.72 -9.95
CA GLU A 175 6.67 -18.85 -9.21
C GLU A 175 5.88 -20.13 -9.55
N ALA A 176 6.01 -20.66 -10.77
CA ALA A 176 5.37 -21.91 -11.20
C ALA A 176 5.94 -23.18 -10.51
N VAL A 177 7.03 -23.04 -9.74
CA VAL A 177 7.64 -24.14 -8.98
C VAL A 177 7.09 -24.21 -7.53
N PHE A 178 6.35 -23.19 -7.08
CA PHE A 178 5.82 -23.09 -5.71
C PHE A 178 4.28 -23.06 -5.62
N VAL A 179 3.58 -23.43 -6.71
CA VAL A 179 2.11 -23.62 -6.72
C VAL A 179 1.79 -25.09 -6.88
#